data_AF-A0A6A9SMP0-F1
#
_entry.id   AF-A0A6A9SMP0-F1
#
_cell.length_a   1.000
_cell.length_b   1.000
_cell.length_c   1.000
_cell.angle_alpha   90.00
_cell.angle_beta   90.00
_cell.angle_gamma   90.00
#
_symmetry.space_group_name_H-M   'P 1'
#
loop_
_entity.id
_entity.type
_entity.pdbx_description
1 polymer ?
#
loop_
_entity_poly.entity_id
_entity_poly.type
_entity_poly.pdbx_seq_one_letter_code
_entity_poly.pdbx_strand_id
1 'polypeptide(L)'
;MTFGSDDEIHRRLDSEGRPLDDDYEPPLPDEQLVELYADMRLARHFDERMVSLQRQGRVGTYAPLAGQEGSQFGSMYAVDDADWILYQYREHGAVVDRGPLAEYVRYWMGHESGNAALTDHNIAPLNISIAGHIPHATGMAWASKLQGDDNAVVCHFGEGSTSEGDFHEGLNFAGVFDVPAVFICNNNGWAISHPADEQTASESYAEKAAAYGLPGVVVDGMDPLATYEVVTEALAKAKDPDAETRPTLVEAIQYRFGAHTTADDPTAYRDDEEVEQWKEWDPIPRMETFLRERGSLDEERIDAIGEEVRETVADAIDRGTDVEADPEDLFADAYAEPTPRVEEGREYLQRLREEYGDAALLDDE
;
A
#
# COMPACT_ATOMS: atom_id res chain seq x y z
N MET A 1 -21.91 1.96 9.39
CA MET A 1 -21.39 3.05 10.24
C MET A 1 -21.01 4.18 9.32
N THR A 2 -21.49 5.40 9.56
CA THR A 2 -21.03 6.60 8.86
C THR A 2 -19.92 7.22 9.70
N PHE A 3 -18.67 7.07 9.26
CA PHE A 3 -17.53 7.77 9.82
C PHE A 3 -17.56 9.20 9.28
N GLY A 4 -17.63 10.21 10.16
CA GLY A 4 -17.85 11.61 9.80
C GLY A 4 -19.27 11.93 9.32
N SER A 5 -19.67 13.21 9.37
CA SER A 5 -20.81 13.65 8.56
C SER A 5 -20.38 13.61 7.09
N ASP A 6 -21.23 13.12 6.17
CA ASP A 6 -20.94 13.09 4.72
C ASP A 6 -20.40 14.45 4.18
N ASP A 7 -20.76 15.56 4.83
CA ASP A 7 -20.30 16.92 4.50
C ASP A 7 -18.79 17.17 4.74
N GLU A 8 -18.08 16.29 5.44
CA GLU A 8 -16.63 16.44 5.76
C GLU A 8 -15.71 15.53 4.94
N ILE A 9 -16.27 14.61 4.14
CA ILE A 9 -15.50 13.69 3.30
C ILE A 9 -15.23 14.34 1.93
N HIS A 10 -13.96 14.52 1.58
CA HIS A 10 -13.62 14.96 0.22
C HIS A 10 -13.93 13.85 -0.79
N ARG A 11 -14.81 14.12 -1.75
CA ARG A 11 -15.30 13.16 -2.76
C ARG A 11 -15.60 13.91 -4.06
N ARG A 12 -15.37 13.25 -5.20
CA ARG A 12 -15.63 13.76 -6.56
C ARG A 12 -16.65 12.93 -7.32
N LEU A 13 -16.69 11.62 -7.11
CA LEU A 13 -17.60 10.71 -7.78
C LEU A 13 -18.63 10.17 -6.79
N ASP A 14 -19.88 10.00 -7.22
CA ASP A 14 -20.86 9.19 -6.48
C ASP A 14 -20.59 7.68 -6.65
N SER A 15 -21.45 6.84 -6.06
CA SER A 15 -21.38 5.39 -6.18
C SER A 15 -21.63 4.86 -7.60
N GLU A 16 -22.32 5.65 -8.45
CA GLU A 16 -22.54 5.30 -9.86
C GLU A 16 -21.35 5.73 -10.74
N GLY A 17 -20.34 6.42 -10.19
CA GLY A 17 -19.19 6.93 -10.94
C GLY A 17 -19.46 8.26 -11.64
N ARG A 18 -20.52 8.99 -11.26
CA ARG A 18 -20.82 10.32 -11.81
C ARG A 18 -20.22 11.42 -10.94
N PRO A 19 -19.72 12.52 -11.54
CA PRO A 19 -19.25 13.66 -10.77
C PRO A 19 -20.33 14.25 -9.86
N LEU A 20 -19.95 14.63 -8.64
CA LEU A 20 -20.83 15.37 -7.72
C LEU A 20 -21.06 16.81 -8.17
N ASP A 21 -20.09 17.40 -8.88
CA ASP A 21 -20.18 18.72 -9.50
C ASP A 21 -20.27 18.58 -11.03
N ASP A 22 -21.33 19.13 -11.64
CA ASP A 22 -21.59 19.01 -13.10
C ASP A 22 -20.44 19.56 -13.97
N ASP A 23 -19.69 20.56 -13.47
CA ASP A 23 -18.58 21.21 -14.17
C ASP A 23 -17.20 20.69 -13.70
N TYR A 24 -17.15 19.55 -13.00
CA TYR A 24 -15.90 18.97 -12.52
C TYR A 24 -14.99 18.56 -13.68
N GLU A 25 -13.80 19.14 -13.72
CA GLU A 25 -12.74 18.72 -14.61
C GLU A 25 -11.60 18.12 -13.78
N PRO A 26 -11.28 16.82 -13.95
CA PRO A 26 -10.21 16.18 -13.20
C PRO A 26 -8.86 16.84 -13.53
N PRO A 27 -7.96 16.94 -12.54
CA PRO A 27 -6.63 17.55 -12.72
C PRO A 27 -5.66 16.72 -13.58
N LEU A 28 -6.05 15.50 -13.97
CA LEU A 28 -5.27 14.60 -14.83
C LEU A 28 -5.84 14.59 -16.26
N PRO A 29 -4.99 14.52 -17.30
CA PRO A 29 -5.46 14.32 -18.66
C PRO A 29 -6.10 12.94 -18.83
N ASP A 30 -7.04 12.84 -19.77
CA ASP A 30 -7.79 11.60 -20.07
C ASP A 30 -6.91 10.36 -20.25
N GLU A 31 -5.72 10.49 -20.85
CA GLU A 31 -4.78 9.37 -21.01
C GLU A 31 -4.29 8.83 -19.66
N GLN A 32 -3.89 9.71 -18.74
CA GLN A 32 -3.47 9.32 -17.39
C GLN A 32 -4.65 8.79 -16.56
N LEU A 33 -5.87 9.26 -16.79
CA LEU A 33 -7.06 8.70 -16.14
C LEU A 33 -7.34 7.26 -16.61
N VAL A 34 -7.08 6.95 -17.89
CA VAL A 34 -7.19 5.59 -18.43
C VAL A 34 -6.06 4.69 -17.90
N GLU A 35 -4.84 5.20 -17.77
CA GLU A 35 -3.73 4.51 -17.11
C GLU A 35 -4.08 4.17 -15.65
N LEU A 36 -4.60 5.16 -14.91
CA LEU A 36 -5.04 4.99 -13.50
C LEU A 36 -6.06 3.85 -13.36
N TYR A 37 -7.03 3.78 -14.28
CA TYR A 37 -7.99 2.67 -14.34
C TYR A 37 -7.33 1.33 -14.68
N ALA A 38 -6.39 1.31 -15.63
CA ALA A 38 -5.66 0.11 -16.01
C ALA A 38 -4.83 -0.44 -14.84
N ASP A 39 -4.17 0.43 -14.08
CA ASP A 39 -3.34 0.04 -12.95
C ASP A 39 -4.15 -0.47 -11.76
N MET A 40 -5.33 0.13 -11.48
CA MET A 40 -6.27 -0.45 -10.52
C MET A 40 -6.71 -1.87 -10.93
N ARG A 41 -6.97 -2.10 -12.22
CA ARG A 41 -7.30 -3.45 -12.74
C ARG A 41 -6.10 -4.40 -12.66
N LEU A 42 -4.90 -3.91 -12.94
CA LEU A 42 -3.65 -4.66 -12.83
C LEU A 42 -3.46 -5.17 -11.41
N ALA A 43 -3.61 -4.28 -10.41
CA ALA A 43 -3.50 -4.65 -9.00
C ALA A 43 -4.57 -5.65 -8.56
N ARG A 44 -5.85 -5.43 -8.91
CA ARG A 44 -6.93 -6.39 -8.60
C ARG A 44 -6.65 -7.76 -9.20
N HIS A 45 -6.19 -7.82 -10.45
CA HIS A 45 -5.87 -9.11 -11.06
C HIS A 45 -4.64 -9.76 -10.42
N PHE A 46 -3.59 -8.98 -10.15
CA PHE A 46 -2.41 -9.45 -9.43
C PHE A 46 -2.79 -10.04 -8.05
N ASP A 47 -3.63 -9.35 -7.28
CA ASP A 47 -4.17 -9.78 -5.99
C ASP A 47 -4.84 -11.17 -6.07
N GLU A 48 -5.74 -11.35 -7.04
CA GLU A 48 -6.43 -12.63 -7.29
C GLU A 48 -5.44 -13.76 -7.61
N ARG A 49 -4.40 -13.46 -8.41
CA ARG A 49 -3.37 -14.43 -8.76
C ARG A 49 -2.47 -14.77 -7.58
N MET A 50 -2.09 -13.80 -6.76
CA MET A 50 -1.30 -14.03 -5.54
C MET A 50 -2.05 -14.87 -4.51
N VAL A 51 -3.35 -14.62 -4.30
CA VAL A 51 -4.21 -15.50 -3.49
C VAL A 51 -4.26 -16.92 -4.06
N SER A 52 -4.34 -17.06 -5.38
CA SER A 52 -4.30 -18.38 -6.04
C SER A 52 -2.96 -19.10 -5.83
N LEU A 53 -1.83 -18.39 -5.92
CA LEU A 53 -0.50 -18.93 -5.65
C LEU A 53 -0.36 -19.37 -4.19
N GLN A 54 -0.91 -18.60 -3.25
CA GLN A 54 -0.87 -18.94 -1.83
C GLN A 54 -1.64 -20.24 -1.55
N ARG A 55 -2.83 -20.40 -2.15
CA ARG A 55 -3.63 -21.63 -2.05
C ARG A 55 -2.95 -22.86 -2.67
N GLN A 56 -2.00 -22.64 -3.58
CA GLN A 56 -1.15 -23.70 -4.16
C GLN A 56 0.11 -23.98 -3.33
N GLY A 57 0.34 -23.23 -2.24
CA GLY A 57 1.56 -23.33 -1.42
C GLY A 57 2.80 -22.74 -2.09
N ARG A 58 2.64 -21.89 -3.11
CA ARG A 58 3.76 -21.30 -3.87
C ARG A 58 4.29 -19.99 -3.28
N VAL A 59 3.51 -19.35 -2.41
CA VAL A 59 3.89 -18.15 -1.66
C VAL A 59 3.41 -18.28 -0.21
N GLY A 60 3.98 -17.48 0.68
CA GLY A 60 3.59 -17.42 2.10
C GLY A 60 2.23 -16.78 2.33
N THR A 61 1.95 -16.37 3.58
CA THR A 61 0.70 -15.64 3.92
C THR A 61 0.63 -14.34 3.13
N TYR A 62 -0.50 -14.09 2.46
CA TYR A 62 -0.72 -12.91 1.62
C TYR A 62 -1.89 -12.07 2.15
N ALA A 63 -1.88 -10.76 1.93
CA ALA A 63 -2.85 -9.81 2.48
C ALA A 63 -3.70 -9.15 1.36
N PRO A 64 -4.88 -9.69 1.01
CA PRO A 64 -5.63 -9.23 -0.17
C PRO A 64 -5.97 -7.73 -0.15
N LEU A 65 -5.87 -7.05 -1.28
CA LEU A 65 -6.11 -5.59 -1.37
C LEU A 65 -7.53 -5.19 -1.78
N ALA A 66 -8.31 -6.11 -2.38
CA ALA A 66 -9.56 -5.78 -3.07
C ALA A 66 -10.49 -4.82 -2.29
N GLY A 67 -10.86 -3.72 -2.93
CA GLY A 67 -11.65 -2.63 -2.34
C GLY A 67 -10.82 -1.49 -1.77
N GLN A 68 -9.55 -1.39 -2.15
CA GLN A 68 -8.63 -0.35 -1.66
C GLN A 68 -7.79 0.27 -2.77
N GLU A 69 -8.07 -0.08 -4.03
CA GLU A 69 -7.31 0.38 -5.19
C GLU A 69 -7.38 1.90 -5.34
N GLY A 70 -8.54 2.50 -5.07
CA GLY A 70 -8.78 3.93 -5.25
C GLY A 70 -7.79 4.78 -4.46
N SER A 71 -7.63 4.50 -3.17
CA SER A 71 -6.73 5.25 -2.29
C SER A 71 -5.27 4.99 -2.62
N GLN A 72 -4.92 3.75 -2.99
CA GLN A 72 -3.55 3.40 -3.34
C GLN A 72 -3.15 4.12 -4.62
N PHE A 73 -3.85 3.92 -5.73
CA PHE A 73 -3.47 4.52 -7.00
C PHE A 73 -3.75 6.02 -7.09
N GLY A 74 -4.83 6.50 -6.47
CA GLY A 74 -5.06 7.94 -6.33
C GLY A 74 -3.89 8.62 -5.63
N SER A 75 -3.38 8.03 -4.54
CA SER A 75 -2.19 8.57 -3.87
C SER A 75 -0.94 8.48 -4.72
N MET A 76 -0.69 7.33 -5.35
CA MET A 76 0.54 7.05 -6.10
C MET A 76 0.72 7.92 -7.33
N TYR A 77 -0.36 8.24 -8.03
CA TYR A 77 -0.32 9.16 -9.17
C TYR A 77 0.09 10.58 -8.78
N ALA A 78 0.01 10.95 -7.50
CA ALA A 78 0.48 12.22 -6.98
C ALA A 78 1.96 12.19 -6.53
N VAL A 79 2.55 11.00 -6.37
CA VAL A 79 3.90 10.79 -5.85
C VAL A 79 4.92 10.93 -6.98
N ASP A 80 5.98 11.73 -6.76
CA ASP A 80 7.08 11.82 -7.72
C ASP A 80 8.05 10.62 -7.57
N ASP A 81 8.77 10.26 -8.64
CA ASP A 81 9.76 9.17 -8.63
C ASP A 81 10.83 9.31 -7.52
N ALA A 82 11.15 10.55 -7.13
CA ALA A 82 12.16 10.86 -6.11
C ALA A 82 11.64 10.69 -4.67
N ASP A 83 10.33 10.61 -4.47
CA ASP A 83 9.72 10.47 -3.15
C ASP A 83 9.87 9.04 -2.64
N TRP A 84 10.03 8.91 -1.33
CA TRP A 84 10.11 7.61 -0.68
C TRP A 84 8.75 7.11 -0.23
N ILE A 85 8.50 5.81 -0.40
CA ILE A 85 7.28 5.16 0.05
C ILE A 85 7.59 4.17 1.15
N LEU A 86 6.86 4.28 2.25
CA LEU A 86 6.79 3.28 3.30
C LEU A 86 5.35 2.81 3.43
N TYR A 87 5.18 1.51 3.63
CA TYR A 87 3.88 0.87 3.64
C TYR A 87 3.83 -0.29 4.63
N GLN A 88 2.63 -0.76 4.95
CA GLN A 88 2.43 -1.71 6.03
C GLN A 88 2.53 -3.16 5.52
N TYR A 89 1.68 -3.53 4.57
CA TYR A 89 1.75 -4.83 3.86
C TYR A 89 0.67 -5.00 2.79
N ARG A 90 -0.37 -4.16 2.78
CA ARG A 90 -1.55 -4.31 1.89
C ARG A 90 -1.53 -3.32 0.73
N GLU A 91 -0.58 -2.40 0.74
CA GLU A 91 -0.43 -1.37 -0.28
C GLU A 91 0.27 -1.90 -1.53
N HIS A 92 -0.25 -3.02 -2.07
CA HIS A 92 0.30 -3.65 -3.27
C HIS A 92 0.28 -2.69 -4.45
N GLY A 93 -0.73 -1.83 -4.56
CA GLY A 93 -0.83 -0.79 -5.58
C GLY A 93 0.34 0.19 -5.55
N ALA A 94 0.86 0.53 -4.36
CA ALA A 94 2.05 1.36 -4.21
C ALA A 94 3.34 0.69 -4.74
N VAL A 95 3.37 -0.64 -4.73
CA VAL A 95 4.47 -1.43 -5.32
C VAL A 95 4.25 -1.67 -6.81
N VAL A 96 3.01 -1.93 -7.24
CA VAL A 96 2.62 -2.18 -8.64
C VAL A 96 2.93 -0.98 -9.51
N ASP A 97 2.53 0.22 -9.06
CA ASP A 97 2.69 1.50 -9.78
C ASP A 97 4.15 1.79 -10.15
N ARG A 98 5.11 1.46 -9.28
CA ARG A 98 6.54 1.68 -9.54
C ARG A 98 7.23 0.58 -10.35
N GLY A 99 6.53 -0.52 -10.68
CA GLY A 99 6.99 -1.53 -11.63
C GLY A 99 7.73 -2.80 -11.16
N PRO A 100 8.19 -2.99 -9.90
CA PRO A 100 8.90 -4.23 -9.50
C PRO A 100 7.96 -5.42 -9.20
N LEU A 101 7.04 -5.75 -10.11
CA LEU A 101 6.03 -6.79 -9.90
C LEU A 101 6.64 -8.19 -9.71
N ALA A 102 7.64 -8.57 -10.50
CA ALA A 102 8.28 -9.88 -10.41
C ALA A 102 9.06 -10.02 -9.10
N GLU A 103 9.76 -8.96 -8.70
CA GLU A 103 10.48 -8.85 -7.44
C GLU A 103 9.50 -8.90 -6.26
N TYR A 104 8.30 -8.32 -6.40
CA TYR A 104 7.27 -8.41 -5.37
C TYR A 104 6.71 -9.83 -5.21
N VAL A 105 6.60 -10.60 -6.30
CA VAL A 105 6.31 -12.05 -6.21
C VAL A 105 7.39 -12.77 -5.41
N ARG A 106 8.68 -12.49 -5.66
CA ARG A 106 9.81 -13.06 -4.90
C ARG A 106 9.73 -12.75 -3.41
N TYR A 107 9.36 -11.51 -3.06
CA TYR A 107 9.13 -11.14 -1.67
C TYR A 107 8.11 -12.06 -0.99
N TRP A 108 6.95 -12.29 -1.63
CA TRP A 108 5.92 -13.18 -1.08
C TRP A 108 6.29 -14.66 -1.10
N MET A 109 7.25 -15.06 -1.95
CA MET A 109 7.89 -16.38 -1.87
C MET A 109 8.87 -16.51 -0.70
N GLY A 110 9.21 -15.42 -0.02
CA GLY A 110 10.20 -15.38 1.06
C GLY A 110 11.64 -15.28 0.57
N HIS A 111 11.87 -14.73 -0.63
CA HIS A 111 13.20 -14.58 -1.21
C HIS A 111 13.71 -13.13 -1.05
N GLU A 112 14.87 -12.94 -0.42
CA GLU A 112 15.37 -11.62 0.01
C GLU A 112 15.64 -10.66 -1.15
N SER A 113 16.00 -11.17 -2.33
CA SER A 113 16.13 -10.33 -3.53
C SER A 113 14.86 -9.54 -3.89
N GLY A 114 13.68 -10.01 -3.47
CA GLY A 114 12.43 -9.28 -3.61
C GLY A 114 12.39 -8.02 -2.76
N ASN A 115 12.85 -8.09 -1.50
CA ASN A 115 12.96 -6.92 -0.61
C ASN A 115 14.01 -5.93 -1.11
N ALA A 116 15.19 -6.43 -1.46
CA ALA A 116 16.31 -5.58 -1.85
C ALA A 116 15.96 -4.71 -3.07
N ALA A 117 15.28 -5.30 -4.06
CA ALA A 117 14.92 -4.60 -5.28
C ALA A 117 13.93 -3.45 -5.09
N LEU A 118 13.09 -3.46 -4.04
CA LEU A 118 12.15 -2.36 -3.78
C LEU A 118 12.87 -1.02 -3.59
N THR A 119 14.08 -1.04 -3.03
CA THR A 119 14.85 0.18 -2.76
C THR A 119 15.33 0.88 -4.03
N ASP A 120 15.51 0.16 -5.14
CA ASP A 120 15.83 0.73 -6.45
C ASP A 120 14.68 1.58 -7.01
N HIS A 121 13.48 1.42 -6.46
CA HIS A 121 12.26 2.14 -6.80
C HIS A 121 11.85 3.14 -5.71
N ASN A 122 12.75 3.53 -4.79
CA ASN A 122 12.44 4.38 -3.63
C ASN A 122 11.27 3.86 -2.77
N ILE A 123 11.11 2.54 -2.70
CA ILE A 123 10.17 1.87 -1.81
C ILE A 123 11.00 1.25 -0.68
N ALA A 124 10.69 1.60 0.56
CA ALA A 124 11.36 0.98 1.71
C ALA A 124 10.95 -0.50 1.81
N PRO A 125 11.87 -1.39 2.23
CA PRO A 125 11.53 -2.78 2.49
C PRO A 125 10.39 -2.89 3.50
N LEU A 126 9.54 -3.90 3.32
CA LEU A 126 8.36 -4.10 4.16
C LEU A 126 8.78 -4.39 5.62
N ASN A 127 8.20 -3.64 6.56
CA ASN A 127 8.28 -3.96 7.99
C ASN A 127 6.92 -4.49 8.46
N ILE A 128 6.87 -5.77 8.83
CA ILE A 128 5.61 -6.41 9.25
C ILE A 128 5.13 -5.93 10.64
N SER A 129 6.00 -5.28 11.42
CA SER A 129 5.64 -4.75 12.74
C SER A 129 4.69 -3.57 12.56
N ILE A 130 3.46 -3.72 13.04
CA ILE A 130 2.41 -2.70 12.91
C ILE A 130 2.90 -1.35 13.43
N ALA A 131 2.70 -0.29 12.63
CA ALA A 131 3.15 1.08 12.87
C ALA A 131 4.67 1.31 12.96
N GLY A 132 5.51 0.27 13.02
CA GLY A 132 6.95 0.39 13.22
C GLY A 132 7.68 1.16 12.12
N HIS A 133 7.12 1.22 10.91
CA HIS A 133 7.64 2.02 9.80
C HIS A 133 7.31 3.52 9.90
N ILE A 134 6.35 3.95 10.73
CA ILE A 134 5.92 5.35 10.81
C ILE A 134 7.03 6.26 11.40
N PRO A 135 7.72 5.89 12.50
CA PRO A 135 8.88 6.65 12.97
C PRO A 135 10.05 6.64 11.97
N HIS A 136 10.22 5.54 11.22
CA HIS A 136 11.24 5.46 10.16
C HIS A 136 10.93 6.41 9.00
N ALA A 137 9.67 6.48 8.55
CA ALA A 137 9.22 7.44 7.54
C ALA A 137 9.50 8.88 7.99
N THR A 138 9.18 9.18 9.24
CA THR A 138 9.45 10.49 9.85
C THR A 138 10.96 10.80 9.87
N GLY A 139 11.79 9.84 10.26
CA GLY A 139 13.25 9.98 10.25
C GLY A 139 13.83 10.18 8.86
N MET A 140 13.34 9.45 7.86
CA MET A 140 13.74 9.61 6.46
C MET A 140 13.36 10.98 5.90
N ALA A 141 12.14 11.45 6.20
CA ALA A 141 11.69 12.79 5.80
C ALA A 141 12.54 13.87 6.48
N TRP A 142 12.88 13.69 7.75
CA TRP A 142 13.76 14.61 8.46
C TRP A 142 15.17 14.63 7.87
N ALA A 143 15.70 13.48 7.47
CA ALA A 143 16.99 13.38 6.80
C ALA A 143 17.00 14.15 5.47
N SER A 144 15.99 13.94 4.62
CA SER A 144 15.80 14.67 3.36
C SER A 144 15.80 16.19 3.59
N LYS A 145 15.02 16.67 4.58
CA LYS A 145 15.01 18.09 4.98
C LYS A 145 16.39 18.61 5.39
N LEU A 146 17.16 17.84 6.16
CA LEU A 146 18.50 18.24 6.60
C LEU A 146 19.52 18.24 5.46
N GLN A 147 19.33 17.38 4.47
CA GLN A 147 20.16 17.30 3.26
C GLN A 147 19.81 18.40 2.24
N GLY A 148 18.62 18.98 2.36
CA GLY A 148 18.10 19.97 1.42
C GLY A 148 17.60 19.33 0.13
N ASP A 149 17.12 18.09 0.23
CA ASP A 149 16.50 17.39 -0.90
C ASP A 149 15.07 17.91 -1.11
N ASP A 150 14.61 17.87 -2.37
CA ASP A 150 13.27 18.34 -2.76
C ASP A 150 12.20 17.22 -2.72
N ASN A 151 12.55 16.05 -2.18
CA ASN A 151 11.64 14.91 -2.09
C ASN A 151 10.87 14.88 -0.76
N ALA A 152 9.73 14.18 -0.79
CA ALA A 152 8.91 13.89 0.37
C ALA A 152 8.91 12.39 0.69
N VAL A 153 8.33 12.05 1.83
CA VAL A 153 8.07 10.67 2.24
C VAL A 153 6.58 10.43 2.38
N VAL A 154 6.08 9.42 1.69
CA VAL A 154 4.69 8.95 1.81
C VAL A 154 4.67 7.69 2.67
N CYS A 155 3.86 7.71 3.72
CA CYS A 155 3.77 6.61 4.68
C CYS A 155 2.34 6.11 4.79
N HIS A 156 2.06 4.94 4.24
CA HIS A 156 0.78 4.26 4.35
C HIS A 156 0.70 3.35 5.56
N PHE A 157 -0.46 3.32 6.23
CA PHE A 157 -0.75 2.41 7.33
C PHE A 157 -2.27 2.24 7.48
N GLY A 158 -2.73 1.12 8.03
CA GLY A 158 -4.15 0.90 8.34
C GLY A 158 -4.61 1.63 9.59
N GLU A 159 -5.92 1.76 9.77
CA GLU A 159 -6.51 2.44 10.93
C GLU A 159 -6.17 1.76 12.26
N GLY A 160 -6.01 0.43 12.24
CA GLY A 160 -5.53 -0.33 13.39
C GLY A 160 -4.19 0.18 13.94
N SER A 161 -3.27 0.59 13.06
CA SER A 161 -1.94 1.11 13.40
C SER A 161 -1.99 2.41 14.21
N THR A 162 -3.10 3.16 14.17
CA THR A 162 -3.24 4.41 14.93
C THR A 162 -3.33 4.20 16.45
N SER A 163 -3.50 2.97 16.90
CA SER A 163 -3.52 2.60 18.33
C SER A 163 -2.16 2.15 18.87
N GLU A 164 -1.15 2.02 18.01
CA GLU A 164 0.22 1.71 18.43
C GLU A 164 0.96 2.96 18.92
N GLY A 165 1.93 2.77 19.82
CA GLY A 165 2.77 3.86 20.32
C GLY A 165 3.58 4.54 19.22
N ASP A 166 4.05 3.77 18.24
CA ASP A 166 4.86 4.26 17.12
C ASP A 166 4.11 5.26 16.23
N PHE A 167 2.78 5.16 16.12
CA PHE A 167 1.96 6.18 15.46
C PHE A 167 2.04 7.52 16.20
N HIS A 168 1.88 7.49 17.53
CA HIS A 168 1.99 8.70 18.36
C HIS A 168 3.39 9.31 18.28
N GLU A 169 4.43 8.49 18.43
CA GLU A 169 5.81 8.95 18.42
C GLU A 169 6.20 9.53 17.06
N GLY A 170 5.87 8.83 15.97
CA GLY A 170 6.17 9.25 14.61
C GLY A 170 5.50 10.59 14.25
N LEU A 171 4.19 10.71 14.42
CA LEU A 171 3.47 11.94 14.06
C LEU A 171 3.83 13.12 14.96
N ASN A 172 4.08 12.89 16.27
CA ASN A 172 4.54 13.95 17.16
C ASN A 172 5.92 14.46 16.74
N PHE A 173 6.85 13.56 16.38
CA PHE A 173 8.16 13.97 15.83
C PHE A 173 8.01 14.70 14.50
N ALA A 174 7.13 14.23 13.62
CA ALA A 174 6.87 14.87 12.33
C ALA A 174 6.43 16.33 12.50
N GLY A 175 5.52 16.59 13.44
CA GLY A 175 5.08 17.95 13.77
C GLY A 175 6.16 18.81 14.42
N VAL A 176 6.93 18.26 15.37
CA VAL A 176 8.01 18.98 16.06
C VAL A 176 9.14 19.39 15.11
N PHE A 177 9.51 18.51 14.18
CA PHE A 177 10.60 18.75 13.24
C PHE A 177 10.15 19.29 11.88
N ASP A 178 8.82 19.39 11.67
CA ASP A 178 8.19 19.90 10.46
C ASP A 178 8.76 19.22 9.20
N VAL A 179 8.57 17.90 9.11
CA VAL A 179 9.19 17.06 8.08
C VAL A 179 8.38 17.03 6.78
N PRO A 180 9.01 16.86 5.60
CA PRO A 180 8.32 16.66 4.32
C PRO A 180 7.69 15.26 4.23
N ALA A 181 6.56 15.06 4.91
CA ALA A 181 5.89 13.76 4.91
C ALA A 181 4.36 13.83 4.74
N VAL A 182 3.80 12.84 4.05
CA VAL A 182 2.35 12.62 3.98
C VAL A 182 2.04 11.25 4.58
N PHE A 183 1.21 11.24 5.62
CA PHE A 183 0.80 10.05 6.34
C PHE A 183 -0.60 9.65 5.85
N ILE A 184 -0.75 8.46 5.29
CA ILE A 184 -2.01 7.99 4.69
C ILE A 184 -2.55 6.83 5.55
N CYS A 185 -3.58 7.12 6.31
CA CYS A 185 -4.33 6.16 7.11
C CYS A 185 -5.40 5.51 6.23
N ASN A 186 -5.15 4.27 5.81
CA ASN A 186 -6.07 3.42 5.06
C ASN A 186 -7.13 2.86 6.01
N ASN A 187 -8.22 3.60 6.24
CA ASN A 187 -9.34 3.17 7.07
C ASN A 187 -10.26 2.25 6.27
N ASN A 188 -10.01 0.94 6.38
CA ASN A 188 -10.78 -0.07 5.66
C ASN A 188 -11.90 -0.72 6.50
N GLY A 189 -12.17 -0.13 7.67
CA GLY A 189 -13.17 -0.56 8.64
C GLY A 189 -12.74 -1.66 9.61
N TRP A 190 -11.58 -2.32 9.42
CA TRP A 190 -11.25 -3.56 10.14
C TRP A 190 -9.75 -3.81 10.41
N ALA A 191 -9.39 -3.87 11.69
CA ALA A 191 -8.10 -4.37 12.16
C ALA A 191 -8.20 -5.87 12.49
N ILE A 192 -7.85 -6.72 11.51
CA ILE A 192 -8.10 -8.17 11.54
C ILE A 192 -9.61 -8.46 11.67
N SER A 193 -10.07 -8.70 12.90
CA SER A 193 -11.46 -8.97 13.28
C SER A 193 -12.06 -7.87 14.16
N HIS A 194 -11.28 -6.84 14.49
CA HIS A 194 -11.70 -5.75 15.37
C HIS A 194 -12.21 -4.59 14.52
N PRO A 195 -13.48 -4.17 14.70
CA PRO A 195 -14.06 -3.13 13.88
C PRO A 195 -13.50 -1.74 14.25
N ALA A 196 -13.44 -0.84 13.27
CA ALA A 196 -12.81 0.47 13.42
C ALA A 196 -13.46 1.36 14.49
N ASP A 197 -14.76 1.24 14.74
CA ASP A 197 -15.48 2.00 15.78
C ASP A 197 -15.16 1.52 17.22
N GLU A 198 -14.58 0.33 17.36
CA GLU A 198 -14.05 -0.19 18.63
C GLU A 198 -12.55 0.05 18.79
N GLN A 199 -11.88 0.65 17.80
CA GLN A 199 -10.43 0.89 17.83
C GLN A 199 -10.06 2.14 18.64
N THR A 200 -10.88 3.18 18.57
CA THR A 200 -10.63 4.46 19.24
C THR A 200 -11.93 5.20 19.53
N ALA A 201 -11.95 6.05 20.56
CA ALA A 201 -13.06 6.96 20.86
C ALA A 201 -13.02 8.28 20.06
N SER A 202 -12.16 8.34 19.04
CA SER A 202 -12.00 9.50 18.17
C SER A 202 -13.11 9.48 17.11
N GLU A 203 -13.64 10.64 16.72
CA GLU A 203 -14.70 10.70 15.70
C GLU A 203 -14.18 10.34 14.30
N SER A 204 -12.90 10.62 14.03
CA SER A 204 -12.17 10.22 12.83
C SER A 204 -10.70 9.91 13.17
N TYR A 205 -9.98 9.26 12.26
CA TYR A 205 -8.53 9.09 12.41
C TYR A 205 -7.79 10.37 12.03
N ALA A 206 -8.33 11.15 11.10
CA ALA A 206 -7.78 12.45 10.71
C ALA A 206 -7.73 13.45 11.87
N GLU A 207 -8.72 13.49 12.77
CA GLU A 207 -8.71 14.43 13.92
C GLU A 207 -7.55 14.20 14.89
N LYS A 208 -6.95 13.00 14.91
CA LYS A 208 -5.76 12.71 15.72
C LYS A 208 -4.57 13.58 15.33
N ALA A 209 -4.53 14.07 14.09
CA ALA A 209 -3.50 14.99 13.60
C ALA A 209 -3.39 16.27 14.45
N ALA A 210 -4.53 16.75 14.98
CA ALA A 210 -4.58 17.97 15.79
C ALA A 210 -3.75 17.87 17.07
N ALA A 211 -3.62 16.67 17.65
CA ALA A 211 -2.79 16.44 18.83
C ALA A 211 -1.29 16.69 18.56
N TYR A 212 -0.89 16.64 17.28
CA TYR A 212 0.48 16.77 16.81
C TYR A 212 0.75 18.08 16.06
N GLY A 213 -0.26 18.95 15.95
CA GLY A 213 -0.18 20.19 15.17
C GLY A 213 -0.16 19.98 13.66
N LEU A 214 -0.57 18.80 13.18
CA LEU A 214 -0.69 18.46 11.77
C LEU A 214 -2.10 18.79 11.26
N PRO A 215 -2.25 19.21 9.98
CA PRO A 215 -3.52 19.15 9.28
C PRO A 215 -3.96 17.69 9.11
N GLY A 216 -5.23 17.42 9.41
CA GLY A 216 -5.92 16.16 9.14
C GLY A 216 -6.98 16.36 8.06
N VAL A 217 -7.02 15.47 7.07
CA VAL A 217 -8.00 15.50 5.97
C VAL A 217 -8.67 14.14 5.84
N VAL A 218 -9.98 14.11 5.63
CA VAL A 218 -10.74 12.89 5.35
C VAL A 218 -11.11 12.88 3.86
N VAL A 219 -10.85 11.75 3.19
CA VAL A 219 -11.15 11.55 1.76
C VAL A 219 -11.89 10.24 1.56
N ASP A 220 -12.75 10.19 0.55
CA ASP A 220 -13.28 8.94 0.01
C ASP A 220 -12.13 8.15 -0.64
N GLY A 221 -11.60 7.16 0.08
CA GLY A 221 -10.53 6.28 -0.40
C GLY A 221 -10.98 5.30 -1.48
N MET A 222 -12.28 5.23 -1.78
CA MET A 222 -12.80 4.49 -2.94
C MET A 222 -12.95 5.40 -4.18
N ASP A 223 -12.65 6.69 -4.04
CA ASP A 223 -12.61 7.67 -5.13
C ASP A 223 -11.14 8.02 -5.44
N PRO A 224 -10.57 7.47 -6.53
CA PRO A 224 -9.17 7.73 -6.87
C PRO A 224 -8.91 9.19 -7.25
N LEU A 225 -9.91 9.92 -7.77
CA LEU A 225 -9.75 11.33 -8.16
C LEU A 225 -9.67 12.23 -6.93
N ALA A 226 -10.57 11.98 -5.96
CA ALA A 226 -10.56 12.70 -4.68
C ALA A 226 -9.26 12.44 -3.91
N THR A 227 -8.82 11.19 -3.87
CA THR A 227 -7.55 10.81 -3.23
C THR A 227 -6.36 11.50 -3.91
N TYR A 228 -6.30 11.49 -5.24
CA TYR A 228 -5.24 12.17 -6.00
C TYR A 228 -5.16 13.66 -5.68
N GLU A 229 -6.29 14.38 -5.66
CA GLU A 229 -6.30 15.80 -5.35
C GLU A 229 -5.75 16.10 -3.95
N VAL A 230 -6.24 15.37 -2.94
CA VAL A 230 -5.84 15.57 -1.54
C VAL A 230 -4.35 15.26 -1.34
N VAL A 231 -3.87 14.17 -1.93
CA VAL A 231 -2.46 13.77 -1.79
C VAL A 231 -1.55 14.71 -2.59
N THR A 232 -1.97 15.18 -3.77
CA THR A 232 -1.23 16.19 -4.55
C THR A 232 -1.04 17.49 -3.74
N GLU A 233 -2.11 17.99 -3.12
CA GLU A 233 -2.02 19.19 -2.28
C GLU A 233 -1.13 18.95 -1.04
N ALA A 234 -1.29 17.79 -0.39
CA ALA A 234 -0.50 17.42 0.77
C ALA A 234 1.00 17.31 0.44
N LEU A 235 1.36 16.74 -0.72
CA LEU A 235 2.74 16.62 -1.19
C LEU A 235 3.32 17.96 -1.62
N ALA A 236 2.56 18.79 -2.34
CA ALA A 236 3.00 20.14 -2.69
C ALA A 236 3.33 20.96 -1.43
N LYS A 237 2.47 20.88 -0.40
CA LYS A 237 2.72 21.50 0.90
C LYS A 237 3.90 20.87 1.65
N ALA A 238 4.04 19.55 1.60
CA ALA A 238 5.14 18.85 2.25
C ALA A 238 6.49 19.25 1.65
N LYS A 239 6.56 19.51 0.34
CA LYS A 239 7.79 19.91 -0.37
C LYS A 239 8.10 21.40 -0.28
N ASP A 240 7.11 22.25 0.02
CA ASP A 240 7.30 23.69 0.19
C ASP A 240 8.02 24.02 1.53
N PRO A 241 9.26 24.55 1.50
CA PRO A 241 9.98 24.93 2.72
C PRO A 241 9.40 26.15 3.44
N ASP A 242 8.53 26.94 2.78
CA ASP A 242 7.88 28.13 3.33
C ASP A 242 6.48 27.83 3.89
N ALA A 243 5.98 26.59 3.76
CA ALA A 243 4.71 26.17 4.34
C ALA A 243 4.71 26.26 5.88
N GLU A 244 3.59 26.67 6.49
CA GLU A 244 3.48 26.81 7.95
C GLU A 244 3.65 25.47 8.69
N THR A 245 3.03 24.42 8.15
CA THR A 245 3.18 23.03 8.58
C THR A 245 3.23 22.14 7.34
N ARG A 246 4.36 21.46 7.14
CA ARG A 246 4.62 20.56 6.00
C ARG A 246 3.92 19.20 6.14
N PRO A 247 4.01 18.48 7.28
CA PRO A 247 3.44 17.14 7.35
C PRO A 247 1.90 17.16 7.37
N THR A 248 1.28 16.16 6.75
CA THR A 248 -0.20 16.02 6.68
C THR A 248 -0.63 14.60 7.00
N LEU A 249 -1.72 14.45 7.75
CA LEU A 249 -2.42 13.18 7.92
C LEU A 249 -3.66 13.14 7.01
N VAL A 250 -3.73 12.13 6.15
CA VAL A 250 -4.88 11.85 5.29
C VAL A 250 -5.53 10.56 5.78
N GLU A 251 -6.82 10.59 6.09
CA GLU A 251 -7.64 9.41 6.32
C GLU A 251 -8.40 9.07 5.04
N ALA A 252 -8.07 7.94 4.43
CA ALA A 252 -8.76 7.41 3.26
C ALA A 252 -9.79 6.36 3.71
N ILE A 253 -11.07 6.77 3.75
CA ILE A 253 -12.19 5.89 4.09
C ILE A 253 -12.45 4.96 2.92
N GLN A 254 -12.32 3.65 3.16
CA GLN A 254 -12.46 2.60 2.16
C GLN A 254 -12.93 1.31 2.83
N TYR A 255 -12.90 0.18 2.12
CA TYR A 255 -13.36 -1.07 2.70
C TYR A 255 -12.66 -2.31 2.17
N ARG A 256 -12.25 -3.19 3.07
CA ARG A 256 -11.57 -4.45 2.72
C ARG A 256 -12.60 -5.51 2.32
N PHE A 257 -12.78 -5.79 1.02
CA PHE A 257 -13.73 -6.83 0.58
C PHE A 257 -13.31 -8.24 1.02
N GLY A 258 -12.01 -8.53 0.99
CA GLY A 258 -11.46 -9.84 1.32
C GLY A 258 -11.26 -10.08 2.82
N ALA A 259 -10.68 -11.26 3.12
CA ALA A 259 -10.18 -11.60 4.45
C ALA A 259 -9.01 -10.70 4.87
N HIS A 260 -8.66 -10.69 6.16
CA HIS A 260 -7.48 -9.96 6.64
C HIS A 260 -6.21 -10.46 5.95
N THR A 261 -5.99 -11.77 5.96
CA THR A 261 -4.96 -12.43 5.15
C THR A 261 -5.52 -13.75 4.63
N THR A 262 -4.75 -14.46 3.83
CA THR A 262 -5.10 -15.83 3.41
C THR A 262 -5.19 -16.85 4.56
N ALA A 263 -4.83 -16.47 5.79
CA ALA A 263 -4.95 -17.29 7.00
C ALA A 263 -6.17 -16.90 7.88
N ASP A 264 -7.02 -15.98 7.42
CA ASP A 264 -8.16 -15.45 8.17
C ASP A 264 -9.51 -15.92 7.58
N ASP A 265 -10.56 -15.94 8.42
CA ASP A 265 -11.94 -16.23 8.04
C ASP A 265 -12.87 -15.08 8.47
N PRO A 266 -13.26 -14.18 7.54
CA PRO A 266 -14.09 -13.03 7.87
C PRO A 266 -15.51 -13.39 8.29
N THR A 267 -16.01 -14.59 7.94
CA THR A 267 -17.37 -15.02 8.30
C THR A 267 -17.55 -15.20 9.81
N ALA A 268 -16.45 -15.24 10.57
CA ALA A 268 -16.46 -15.31 12.02
C ALA A 268 -16.80 -13.97 12.71
N TYR A 269 -16.66 -12.83 12.03
CA TYR A 269 -16.78 -11.51 12.66
C TYR A 269 -17.43 -10.41 11.81
N ARG A 270 -17.71 -10.66 10.52
CA ARG A 270 -18.23 -9.64 9.58
C ARG A 270 -19.39 -10.18 8.76
N ASP A 271 -20.39 -9.33 8.54
CA ASP A 271 -21.58 -9.68 7.74
C ASP A 271 -21.30 -9.51 6.24
N ASP A 272 -21.75 -10.47 5.44
CA ASP A 272 -21.66 -10.41 3.97
C ASP A 272 -22.51 -9.25 3.41
N GLU A 273 -23.64 -8.90 4.06
CA GLU A 273 -24.48 -7.77 3.64
C GLU A 273 -23.74 -6.43 3.70
N GLU A 274 -22.88 -6.25 4.72
CA GLU A 274 -22.01 -5.08 4.83
C GLU A 274 -21.03 -5.01 3.65
N VAL A 275 -20.43 -6.14 3.28
CA VAL A 275 -19.50 -6.20 2.14
C VAL A 275 -20.19 -5.84 0.83
N GLU A 276 -21.41 -6.34 0.59
CA GLU A 276 -22.16 -6.03 -0.63
C GLU A 276 -22.53 -4.54 -0.73
N GLN A 277 -22.86 -3.88 0.39
CA GLN A 277 -23.09 -2.42 0.41
C GLN A 277 -21.84 -1.65 0.01
N TRP A 278 -20.66 -2.05 0.49
CA TRP A 278 -19.41 -1.40 0.12
C TRP A 278 -18.97 -1.69 -1.32
N LYS A 279 -19.38 -2.82 -1.91
CA LYS A 279 -19.12 -3.11 -3.33
C LYS A 279 -19.86 -2.17 -4.27
N GLU A 280 -20.96 -1.56 -3.84
CA GLU A 280 -21.60 -0.47 -4.60
C GLU A 280 -20.67 0.74 -4.78
N TRP A 281 -19.63 0.86 -3.96
CA TRP A 281 -18.62 1.91 -4.03
C TRP A 281 -17.29 1.46 -4.64
N ASP A 282 -17.18 0.25 -5.22
CA ASP A 282 -15.92 -0.27 -5.78
C ASP A 282 -15.26 0.76 -6.73
N PRO A 283 -13.99 1.14 -6.50
CA PRO A 283 -13.30 2.16 -7.30
C PRO A 283 -13.22 1.81 -8.79
N ILE A 284 -13.12 0.52 -9.14
CA ILE A 284 -12.91 0.12 -10.54
C ILE A 284 -14.17 0.38 -11.40
N PRO A 285 -15.37 -0.13 -11.03
CA PRO A 285 -16.60 0.22 -11.75
C PRO A 285 -16.91 1.71 -11.77
N ARG A 286 -16.68 2.44 -10.67
CA ARG A 286 -16.91 3.89 -10.60
C ARG A 286 -16.05 4.64 -11.61
N MET A 287 -14.76 4.32 -11.65
CA MET A 287 -13.82 4.92 -12.61
C MET A 287 -14.14 4.53 -14.06
N GLU A 288 -14.59 3.30 -14.30
CA GLU A 288 -15.04 2.86 -15.63
C GLU A 288 -16.21 3.71 -16.13
N THR A 289 -17.26 3.89 -15.30
CA THR A 289 -18.42 4.72 -15.67
C THR A 289 -17.99 6.14 -15.97
N PHE A 290 -17.18 6.74 -15.09
CA PHE A 290 -16.67 8.10 -15.26
C PHE A 290 -15.94 8.27 -16.62
N LEU A 291 -15.03 7.35 -16.94
CA LEU A 291 -14.26 7.39 -18.19
C LEU A 291 -15.13 7.16 -19.44
N ARG A 292 -16.14 6.28 -19.35
CA ARG A 292 -17.09 6.04 -20.44
C ARG A 292 -17.97 7.26 -20.71
N GLU A 293 -18.47 7.93 -19.67
CA GLU A 293 -19.28 9.14 -19.81
C GLU A 293 -18.48 10.32 -20.39
N ARG A 294 -17.18 10.39 -20.11
CA ARG A 294 -16.24 11.34 -20.75
C ARG A 294 -15.90 10.98 -22.20
N GLY A 295 -16.16 9.75 -22.63
CA GLY A 295 -15.84 9.26 -23.97
C GLY A 295 -14.36 8.89 -24.16
N SER A 296 -13.62 8.76 -23.06
CA SER A 296 -12.18 8.42 -23.04
C SER A 296 -11.94 6.91 -22.94
N LEU A 297 -13.01 6.14 -22.64
CA LEU A 297 -12.96 4.68 -22.54
C LEU A 297 -14.17 4.05 -23.24
N ASP A 298 -13.91 3.04 -24.06
CA ASP A 298 -14.92 2.22 -24.74
C ASP A 298 -14.68 0.72 -24.48
N GLU A 299 -15.58 -0.11 -24.99
CA GLU A 299 -15.51 -1.57 -24.79
C GLU A 299 -14.22 -2.18 -25.37
N GLU A 300 -13.78 -1.70 -26.54
CA GLU A 300 -12.57 -2.20 -27.20
C GLU A 300 -11.33 -1.90 -26.35
N ARG A 301 -11.26 -0.70 -25.77
CA ARG A 301 -10.16 -0.31 -24.88
C ARG A 301 -10.18 -1.09 -23.57
N ILE A 302 -11.35 -1.36 -23.00
CA ILE A 302 -11.51 -2.16 -21.77
C ILE A 302 -11.04 -3.60 -21.98
N ASP A 303 -11.40 -4.20 -23.12
CA ASP A 303 -10.95 -5.54 -23.50
C ASP A 303 -9.44 -5.58 -23.71
N ALA A 304 -8.87 -4.57 -24.38
CA ALA A 304 -7.43 -4.45 -24.59
C ALA A 304 -6.66 -4.33 -23.27
N ILE A 305 -7.09 -3.43 -22.37
CA ILE A 305 -6.53 -3.30 -21.01
C ILE A 305 -6.62 -4.64 -20.27
N GLY A 306 -7.76 -5.34 -20.39
CA GLY A 306 -7.96 -6.63 -19.74
C GLY A 306 -6.98 -7.70 -20.22
N GLU A 307 -6.63 -7.73 -21.52
CA GLU A 307 -5.62 -8.65 -22.04
C GLU A 307 -4.21 -8.26 -21.60
N GLU A 308 -3.86 -6.98 -21.68
CA GLU A 308 -2.55 -6.48 -21.25
C GLU A 308 -2.29 -6.75 -19.76
N VAL A 309 -3.30 -6.56 -18.91
CA VAL A 309 -3.24 -6.92 -17.48
C VAL A 309 -2.97 -8.41 -17.28
N ARG A 310 -3.65 -9.28 -18.02
CA ARG A 310 -3.45 -10.74 -17.92
C ARG A 310 -2.04 -11.15 -18.34
N GLU A 311 -1.56 -10.60 -19.46
CA GLU A 311 -0.21 -10.87 -19.96
C GLU A 311 0.86 -10.37 -18.99
N THR A 312 0.71 -9.13 -18.48
CA THR A 312 1.66 -8.51 -17.53
C THR A 312 1.75 -9.30 -16.24
N VAL A 313 0.62 -9.70 -15.65
CA VAL A 313 0.62 -10.48 -14.40
C VAL A 313 1.18 -11.89 -14.63
N ALA A 314 0.91 -12.51 -15.77
CA ALA A 314 1.47 -13.82 -16.10
C ALA A 314 3.01 -13.75 -16.22
N ASP A 315 3.54 -12.78 -16.97
CA ASP A 315 4.99 -12.57 -17.11
C ASP A 315 5.65 -12.28 -15.76
N ALA A 316 5.05 -11.40 -14.94
CA ALA A 316 5.57 -11.09 -13.61
C ALA A 316 5.63 -12.32 -12.70
N ILE A 317 4.61 -13.17 -12.71
CA ILE A 317 4.60 -14.42 -11.92
C ILE A 317 5.65 -15.40 -12.44
N ASP A 318 5.76 -15.57 -13.76
CA ASP A 318 6.75 -16.48 -14.35
C ASP A 318 8.17 -16.03 -14.00
N ARG A 319 8.50 -14.75 -14.19
CA ARG A 319 9.81 -14.17 -13.82
C ARG A 319 10.07 -14.12 -12.33
N GLY A 320 9.02 -13.89 -11.55
CA GLY A 320 9.10 -13.80 -10.08
C GLY A 320 9.34 -15.17 -9.46
N THR A 321 8.79 -16.23 -10.06
CA THR A 321 8.92 -17.60 -9.56
C THR A 321 10.13 -18.35 -10.12
N ASP A 322 10.79 -17.83 -11.16
CA ASP A 322 12.04 -18.33 -11.70
C ASP A 322 13.24 -17.88 -10.85
N VAL A 323 13.28 -18.35 -9.59
CA VAL A 323 14.37 -18.13 -8.64
C VAL A 323 14.67 -19.42 -7.86
N GLU A 324 15.95 -19.64 -7.55
CA GLU A 324 16.41 -20.73 -6.69
C GLU A 324 16.81 -20.17 -5.32
N ALA A 325 16.26 -20.74 -4.24
CA ALA A 325 16.66 -20.36 -2.89
C ALA A 325 17.98 -21.04 -2.50
N ASP A 326 18.92 -20.27 -1.94
CA ASP A 326 20.13 -20.81 -1.31
C ASP A 326 20.03 -20.71 0.21
N PRO A 327 20.03 -21.84 0.97
CA PRO A 327 20.07 -21.80 2.43
C PRO A 327 21.24 -21.01 3.02
N GLU A 328 22.33 -20.79 2.26
CA GLU A 328 23.43 -19.94 2.71
C GLU A 328 23.06 -18.45 2.79
N ASP A 329 22.02 -18.00 2.07
CA ASP A 329 21.51 -16.63 2.13
C ASP A 329 21.05 -16.23 3.54
N LEU A 330 20.71 -17.20 4.40
CA LEU A 330 20.41 -16.96 5.81
C LEU A 330 21.53 -16.22 6.57
N PHE A 331 22.78 -16.38 6.11
CA PHE A 331 23.96 -15.77 6.71
C PHE A 331 24.41 -14.49 5.97
N ALA A 332 23.80 -14.19 4.83
CA ALA A 332 24.05 -12.96 4.09
C ALA A 332 23.40 -11.77 4.82
N ASP A 333 24.01 -10.59 4.68
CA ASP A 333 23.45 -9.27 5.06
C ASP A 333 23.03 -9.07 6.53
N ALA A 334 23.22 -10.05 7.42
CA ALA A 334 23.00 -9.91 8.86
C ALA A 334 23.89 -8.80 9.48
N TYR A 335 25.06 -8.58 8.89
CA TYR A 335 26.00 -7.50 9.20
C TYR A 335 26.69 -7.06 7.90
N ALA A 336 27.18 -5.81 7.86
CA ALA A 336 27.96 -5.30 6.73
C ALA A 336 29.22 -6.13 6.44
N GLU A 337 29.84 -6.70 7.48
CA GLU A 337 30.89 -7.70 7.38
C GLU A 337 30.50 -8.91 8.25
N PRO A 338 30.58 -10.16 7.75
CA PRO A 338 30.25 -11.34 8.54
C PRO A 338 31.07 -11.41 9.83
N THR A 339 30.39 -11.60 10.96
CA THR A 339 31.07 -11.81 12.24
C THR A 339 31.61 -13.24 12.34
N PRO A 340 32.62 -13.51 13.18
CA PRO A 340 33.11 -14.88 13.41
C PRO A 340 32.00 -15.87 13.79
N ARG A 341 30.94 -15.42 14.48
CA ARG A 341 29.81 -16.25 14.87
C ARG A 341 28.89 -16.59 13.70
N VAL A 342 28.66 -15.64 12.79
CA VAL A 342 27.89 -15.88 11.56
C VAL A 342 28.64 -16.89 10.68
N GLU A 343 29.96 -16.71 10.56
CA GLU A 343 30.83 -17.64 9.84
C GLU A 343 30.83 -19.05 10.43
N GLU A 344 30.96 -19.19 11.75
CA GLU A 344 30.84 -20.48 12.43
C GLU A 344 29.49 -21.18 12.13
N GLY A 345 28.40 -20.41 12.04
CA GLY A 345 27.07 -20.90 11.69
C GLY A 345 26.99 -21.36 10.23
N ARG A 346 27.53 -20.57 9.29
CA ARG A 346 27.59 -20.92 7.87
C ARG A 346 28.40 -22.19 7.64
N GLU A 347 29.60 -22.28 8.21
CA GLU A 347 30.43 -23.48 8.14
C GLU A 347 29.75 -24.70 8.78
N TYR A 348 28.96 -24.49 9.84
CA TYR A 348 28.20 -25.56 10.45
C TYR A 348 27.09 -26.08 9.52
N LEU A 349 26.34 -25.19 8.87
CA LEU A 349 25.35 -25.58 7.87
C LEU A 349 26.00 -26.35 6.71
N GLN A 350 27.13 -25.86 6.18
CA GLN A 350 27.87 -26.53 5.12
C GLN A 350 28.30 -27.95 5.52
N ARG A 351 28.82 -28.13 6.74
CA ARG A 351 29.15 -29.48 7.26
C ARG A 351 27.93 -30.40 7.32
N LEU A 352 26.76 -29.90 7.74
CA LEU A 352 25.53 -30.70 7.76
C LEU A 352 25.10 -31.10 6.34
N ARG A 353 25.19 -30.17 5.37
CA ARG A 353 24.88 -30.45 3.95
C ARG A 353 25.83 -31.48 3.35
N GLU A 354 27.13 -31.41 3.69
CA GLU A 354 28.12 -32.40 3.26
C GLU A 354 27.88 -33.79 3.88
N GLU A 355 27.50 -33.84 5.16
CA GLU A 355 27.30 -35.10 5.90
C GLU A 355 25.99 -35.80 5.52
N TYR A 356 24.89 -35.05 5.39
CA TYR A 356 23.55 -35.60 5.24
C TYR A 356 22.96 -35.42 3.82
N GLY A 357 23.48 -34.47 3.04
CA GLY A 357 22.91 -34.07 1.74
C GLY A 357 21.65 -33.20 1.88
N ASP A 358 21.37 -32.37 0.88
CA ASP A 358 20.26 -31.41 0.93
C ASP A 358 18.88 -32.09 1.06
N ALA A 359 18.69 -33.25 0.43
CA ALA A 359 17.43 -33.99 0.49
C ALA A 359 17.05 -34.42 1.92
N ALA A 360 18.02 -34.71 2.79
CA ALA A 360 17.76 -35.10 4.17
C ALA A 360 17.42 -33.90 5.08
N LEU A 361 17.67 -32.67 4.63
CA LEU A 361 17.39 -31.43 5.36
C LEU A 361 16.07 -30.78 4.93
N LEU A 362 15.47 -31.24 3.84
CA LEU A 362 14.22 -30.75 3.26
C LEU A 362 13.01 -31.66 3.58
N ASP A 363 13.23 -32.81 4.22
CA ASP A 363 12.14 -33.74 4.56
C ASP A 363 11.42 -33.25 5.83
N ASP A 364 10.14 -32.90 5.69
CA ASP A 364 9.23 -32.59 6.79
C ASP A 364 8.88 -33.89 7.54
N GLU A 365 9.67 -34.26 8.57
CA GLU A 365 9.18 -35.16 9.63
C GLU A 365 8.30 -34.43 10.65
#